data_AF-A0A943RF97-F1
#
_entry.id   AF-A0A943RF97-F1
#
_cell.length_a   1.000
_cell.length_b   1.000
_cell.length_c   1.000
_cell.angle_alpha   90.00
_cell.angle_beta   90.00
_cell.angle_gamma   90.00
#
_symmetry.space_group_name_H-M   'P 1'
#
loop_
_entity.id
_entity.type
_entity.pdbx_description
1 polymer ?
#
loop_
_entity_poly.entity_id
_entity_poly.type
_entity_poly.pdbx_seq_one_letter_code
_entity_poly.pdbx_strand_id
1 'polypeptide(L)'
;AAAPCGVAARPAAAPAVNMRVDAPHLWNGRKDPHLYHCRARLLQGDICLDEVELPFGFRSIKITADKGFFLNGEHLTICGVAKHQDRAGCACAVSEAQQEEDIALIEEIGANAVRLSHYQHPEKTYDLCDHTGLVVWAEIPLLALPDGNEALFENAKQQLTELILQNAHHPAICFWGVENEIAIHGESLEMYRKVEELHQLVKSLDPTRPTTLANLYCVRNNSQLNQITDMVGYNIYYGWYYGKLNDYGPFLDTYHRDNPNMPIGISEYGADCSITLHRDVPGVGDYSEEYQCVYHEAAYPAFRAREFVWGSFVWNMFDFASGIREVGDVKGLNCKGLVTYDRKVKKDAFYYYKAWWSNAPFVHVAGRRYARRCGETTTVKVYSNQPNITLIVNGTEFASKTGDKVFVFENVPLQDGENIIVAYADAARDEVALTRVAEPERSYIYDNPNPGFNVENWFTLENGEEELFPEDRFSIMDEMGDLKAAPEAWALLEKEVPQITGDPRSGKMPRMSLLRIINRISGQFEEEFVKELNRKLNEISKQKKEEAQ
;
A
#
# COMPACT_ATOMS: atom_id res chain seq x y z
N ALA A 1 -24.60 11.73 -32.24
CA ALA A 1 -23.19 11.85 -31.83
C ALA A 1 -22.91 13.29 -31.47
N ALA A 2 -22.22 13.56 -30.36
CA ALA A 2 -21.70 14.90 -30.08
C ALA A 2 -20.73 15.31 -31.20
N ALA A 3 -20.64 16.61 -31.51
CA ALA A 3 -19.65 17.10 -32.45
C ALA A 3 -18.23 16.80 -31.92
N PRO A 4 -17.27 16.40 -32.78
CA PRO A 4 -15.91 16.15 -32.34
C PRO A 4 -15.29 17.45 -31.80
N CYS A 5 -14.61 17.35 -30.65
CA CYS A 5 -13.91 18.50 -30.04
C CYS A 5 -12.66 18.91 -30.84
N GLY A 6 -12.20 18.07 -31.78
CA GLY A 6 -11.12 18.35 -32.71
C GLY A 6 -11.04 17.29 -33.82
N VAL A 7 -10.58 17.69 -35.01
CA VAL A 7 -10.29 16.78 -36.12
C VAL A 7 -9.03 17.27 -36.81
N ALA A 8 -8.13 16.35 -37.14
CA ALA A 8 -6.92 16.66 -37.90
C ALA A 8 -6.58 15.51 -38.86
N ALA A 9 -5.88 15.84 -39.95
CA ALA A 9 -5.44 14.88 -40.95
C ALA A 9 -3.95 15.10 -41.28
N ARG A 10 -3.22 13.99 -41.39
CA ARG A 10 -1.78 13.96 -41.72
C ARG A 10 -1.45 12.80 -42.65
N PRO A 11 -0.41 12.91 -43.49
CA PRO A 11 0.09 11.79 -44.26
C PRO A 11 0.58 10.67 -43.34
N ALA A 12 0.38 9.40 -43.73
CA ALA A 12 0.83 8.25 -42.94
C ALA A 12 2.34 8.24 -42.65
N ALA A 13 3.16 8.83 -43.52
CA ALA A 13 4.60 8.96 -43.34
C ALA A 13 5.02 9.97 -42.23
N ALA A 14 4.09 10.80 -41.74
CA ALA A 14 4.32 11.77 -40.68
C ALA A 14 3.08 11.85 -39.76
N PRO A 15 2.81 10.80 -38.95
CA PRO A 15 1.52 10.62 -38.28
C PRO A 15 1.30 11.53 -37.07
N ALA A 16 2.37 12.16 -36.55
CA ALA A 16 2.28 13.00 -35.35
C ALA A 16 1.37 14.22 -35.56
N VAL A 17 0.47 14.45 -34.61
CA VAL A 17 -0.48 15.55 -34.64
C VAL A 17 -0.68 16.13 -33.24
N ASN A 18 -0.77 17.46 -33.16
CA ASN A 18 -1.14 18.17 -31.95
C ASN A 18 -2.54 18.74 -32.14
N MET A 19 -3.44 18.40 -31.23
CA MET A 19 -4.79 18.96 -31.17
C MET A 19 -4.97 19.68 -29.85
N ARG A 20 -5.70 20.80 -29.87
CA ARG A 20 -6.00 21.61 -28.69
C ARG A 20 -7.48 21.54 -28.39
N VAL A 21 -7.83 21.19 -27.15
CA VAL A 21 -9.19 21.27 -26.61
C VAL A 21 -9.20 22.45 -25.64
N ASP A 22 -9.94 23.50 -25.97
CA ASP A 22 -10.08 24.65 -25.09
C ASP A 22 -11.06 24.34 -23.96
N ALA A 23 -10.69 24.68 -22.72
CA ALA A 23 -11.46 24.41 -21.51
C ALA A 23 -11.98 22.96 -21.42
N PRO A 24 -11.08 21.95 -21.40
CA PRO A 24 -11.49 20.55 -21.34
C PRO A 24 -12.25 20.25 -20.05
N HIS A 25 -13.24 19.35 -20.15
CA HIS A 25 -13.87 18.75 -18.98
C HIS A 25 -12.87 17.78 -18.35
N LEU A 26 -12.39 18.10 -17.16
CA LEU A 26 -11.34 17.33 -16.51
C LEU A 26 -11.87 15.99 -15.99
N TRP A 27 -11.06 14.94 -16.14
CA TRP A 27 -11.18 13.75 -15.31
C TRP A 27 -10.75 14.13 -13.89
N ASN A 28 -11.68 14.05 -12.94
CA ASN A 28 -11.51 14.55 -11.57
C ASN A 28 -11.77 13.47 -10.51
N GLY A 29 -11.26 12.28 -10.78
CA GLY A 29 -11.44 11.10 -9.92
C GLY A 29 -12.93 10.78 -9.73
N ARG A 30 -13.28 10.21 -8.57
CA ARG A 30 -14.67 9.82 -8.26
C ARG A 30 -15.67 10.98 -8.27
N LYS A 31 -15.23 12.24 -8.19
CA LYS A 31 -16.13 13.40 -8.28
C LYS A 31 -16.72 13.54 -9.68
N ASP A 32 -15.91 13.30 -10.71
CA ASP A 32 -16.28 13.52 -12.11
C ASP A 32 -15.30 12.81 -13.06
N PRO A 33 -15.46 11.49 -13.31
CA PRO A 33 -14.54 10.69 -14.12
C PRO A 33 -14.77 10.88 -15.63
N HIS A 34 -14.69 12.12 -16.12
CA HIS A 34 -14.97 12.42 -17.53
C HIS A 34 -13.94 11.82 -18.49
N LEU A 35 -14.42 11.14 -19.53
CA LEU A 35 -13.61 10.51 -20.57
C LEU A 35 -13.93 11.09 -21.95
N TYR A 36 -12.87 11.37 -22.70
CA TYR A 36 -12.88 11.64 -24.13
C TYR A 36 -12.49 10.37 -24.89
N HIS A 37 -12.81 10.33 -26.19
CA HIS A 37 -12.39 9.24 -27.08
C HIS A 37 -11.49 9.81 -28.18
N CYS A 38 -10.31 9.23 -28.34
CA CYS A 38 -9.39 9.52 -29.44
C CYS A 38 -9.56 8.44 -30.51
N ARG A 39 -10.08 8.82 -31.68
CA ARG A 39 -10.26 7.91 -32.82
C ARG A 39 -9.26 8.23 -33.92
N ALA A 40 -8.41 7.27 -34.25
CA ALA A 40 -7.47 7.36 -35.36
C ALA A 40 -7.91 6.45 -36.51
N ARG A 41 -8.01 7.01 -37.72
CA ARG A 41 -8.42 6.30 -38.93
C ARG A 41 -7.34 6.36 -40.00
N LEU A 42 -7.01 5.22 -40.59
CA LEU A 42 -6.16 5.14 -41.76
C LEU A 42 -7.03 5.20 -43.02
N LEU A 43 -6.86 6.23 -43.84
CA LEU A 43 -7.67 6.47 -45.03
C LEU A 43 -6.87 6.32 -46.32
N GLN A 44 -7.49 5.75 -47.35
CA GLN A 44 -7.03 5.80 -48.74
C GLN A 44 -8.12 6.48 -49.60
N GLY A 45 -7.94 7.77 -49.87
CA GLY A 45 -9.03 8.59 -50.41
C GLY A 45 -10.17 8.70 -49.38
N ASP A 46 -11.39 8.38 -49.80
CA ASP A 46 -12.58 8.38 -48.92
C ASP A 46 -12.81 7.02 -48.22
N ILE A 47 -11.95 6.02 -48.47
CA ILE A 47 -12.10 4.67 -47.92
C ILE A 47 -11.32 4.57 -46.60
N CYS A 48 -11.99 4.15 -45.53
CA CYS A 48 -11.37 3.81 -44.26
C CYS A 48 -10.81 2.38 -44.32
N LEU A 49 -9.49 2.24 -44.23
CA LEU A 49 -8.79 0.96 -44.25
C LEU A 49 -8.68 0.32 -42.86
N ASP A 50 -8.49 1.16 -41.84
CA ASP A 50 -8.32 0.74 -40.45
C ASP A 50 -8.78 1.85 -39.50
N GLU A 51 -9.22 1.48 -38.29
CA GLU A 51 -9.67 2.39 -37.24
C GLU A 51 -9.33 1.83 -35.86
N VAL A 52 -8.75 2.69 -35.01
CA VAL A 52 -8.58 2.43 -33.58
C VAL A 52 -9.21 3.56 -32.79
N GLU A 53 -9.76 3.23 -31.63
CA GLU A 53 -10.32 4.21 -30.69
C GLU A 53 -9.84 3.88 -29.28
N LEU A 54 -9.38 4.89 -28.54
CA LEU A 54 -8.98 4.76 -27.14
C LEU A 54 -9.67 5.83 -26.28
N PRO A 55 -10.22 5.47 -25.11
CA PRO A 55 -10.66 6.45 -24.13
C PRO A 55 -9.45 7.13 -23.46
N PHE A 56 -9.60 8.38 -23.04
CA PHE A 56 -8.60 9.10 -22.26
C PHE A 56 -9.23 10.24 -21.45
N GLY A 57 -8.53 10.76 -20.45
CA GLY A 57 -9.02 11.85 -19.59
C GLY A 57 -7.97 12.93 -19.36
N PHE A 58 -8.38 14.20 -19.43
CA PHE A 58 -7.52 15.33 -19.08
C PHE A 58 -7.47 15.52 -17.56
N ARG A 59 -6.29 15.41 -16.95
CA ARG A 59 -6.07 15.76 -15.55
C ARG A 59 -4.64 16.25 -15.34
N SER A 60 -4.38 16.88 -14.20
CA SER A 60 -3.01 17.10 -13.71
C SER A 60 -2.83 16.43 -12.35
N ILE A 61 -1.63 15.91 -12.10
CA ILE A 61 -1.25 15.31 -10.83
C ILE A 61 -0.03 16.05 -10.27
N LYS A 62 0.01 16.18 -8.95
CA LYS A 62 1.17 16.72 -8.22
C LYS A 62 1.28 16.01 -6.89
N ILE A 63 2.52 15.78 -6.45
CA ILE A 63 2.81 15.19 -5.15
C ILE A 63 3.80 16.09 -4.43
N THR A 64 3.60 16.25 -3.13
CA THR A 64 4.45 17.05 -2.27
C THR A 64 4.74 16.29 -0.99
N ALA A 65 5.94 16.44 -0.44
CA ALA A 65 6.34 15.72 0.76
C ALA A 65 5.56 16.16 2.01
N ASP A 66 4.99 17.37 2.04
CA ASP A 66 4.27 17.94 3.19
C ASP A 66 2.75 17.69 3.16
N LYS A 67 2.17 17.58 1.96
CA LYS A 67 0.70 17.48 1.77
C LYS A 67 0.26 16.30 0.92
N GLY A 68 1.17 15.43 0.51
CA GLY A 68 0.80 14.26 -0.28
C GLY A 68 0.28 14.59 -1.69
N PHE A 69 -0.84 13.98 -2.08
CA PHE A 69 -1.32 13.91 -3.45
C PHE A 69 -2.32 15.02 -3.80
N PHE A 70 -2.20 15.56 -5.01
CA PHE A 70 -3.09 16.55 -5.59
C PHE A 70 -3.58 16.09 -6.96
N LEU A 71 -4.89 16.24 -7.19
CA LEU A 71 -5.54 16.02 -8.48
C LEU A 71 -6.17 17.34 -8.93
N ASN A 72 -5.81 17.80 -10.13
CA ASN A 72 -6.31 19.05 -10.71
C ASN A 72 -6.10 20.30 -9.81
N GLY A 73 -5.02 20.30 -9.03
CA GLY A 73 -4.68 21.38 -8.10
C GLY A 73 -5.40 21.31 -6.74
N GLU A 74 -6.31 20.36 -6.54
CA GLU A 74 -6.97 20.11 -5.25
C GLU A 74 -6.26 18.98 -4.51
N HIS A 75 -6.04 19.16 -3.20
CA HIS A 75 -5.52 18.10 -2.34
C HIS A 75 -6.53 16.95 -2.27
N LEU A 76 -6.06 15.71 -2.47
CA LEU A 76 -6.86 14.50 -2.42
C LEU A 76 -6.14 13.45 -1.57
N THR A 77 -6.66 13.18 -0.38
CA THR A 77 -6.18 12.09 0.47
C THR A 77 -6.48 10.75 -0.19
N ILE A 78 -5.44 9.98 -0.48
CA ILE A 78 -5.58 8.63 -1.06
C ILE A 78 -5.99 7.63 0.04
N CYS A 79 -7.21 7.13 -0.09
CA CYS A 79 -7.81 6.10 0.76
C CYS A 79 -8.03 4.86 -0.12
N GLY A 80 -7.01 4.01 -0.17
CA GLY A 80 -6.92 2.92 -1.13
C GLY A 80 -7.00 1.54 -0.50
N VAL A 81 -7.18 0.57 -1.39
CA VAL A 81 -7.05 -0.87 -1.10
C VAL A 81 -6.13 -1.49 -2.15
N ALA A 82 -5.36 -2.50 -1.76
CA ALA A 82 -4.69 -3.34 -2.74
C ALA A 82 -5.64 -4.41 -3.28
N LYS A 83 -5.37 -4.94 -4.48
CA LYS A 83 -6.18 -5.99 -5.12
C LYS A 83 -5.29 -6.95 -5.90
N HIS A 84 -5.45 -8.25 -5.67
CA HIS A 84 -4.97 -9.30 -6.59
C HIS A 84 -5.99 -9.62 -7.70
N GLN A 85 -5.54 -10.30 -8.76
CA GLN A 85 -6.41 -10.63 -9.90
C GLN A 85 -7.08 -12.00 -9.81
N ASP A 86 -7.00 -12.68 -8.66
CA ASP A 86 -7.56 -14.01 -8.47
C ASP A 86 -8.88 -14.02 -7.68
N ARG A 87 -9.66 -15.07 -7.92
CA ARG A 87 -10.94 -15.32 -7.24
C ARG A 87 -11.18 -16.82 -7.02
N ALA A 88 -11.90 -17.14 -5.94
CA ALA A 88 -12.28 -18.51 -5.61
C ALA A 88 -12.97 -19.22 -6.79
N GLY A 89 -12.51 -20.43 -7.12
CA GLY A 89 -13.07 -21.27 -8.17
C GLY A 89 -12.53 -21.02 -9.58
N CYS A 90 -11.86 -19.88 -9.84
CA CYS A 90 -11.27 -19.59 -11.16
C CYS A 90 -9.80 -19.11 -11.12
N ALA A 91 -9.21 -18.92 -9.93
CA ALA A 91 -7.88 -18.33 -9.78
C ALA A 91 -7.79 -17.04 -10.62
N CYS A 92 -6.77 -16.85 -11.46
CA CYS A 92 -6.62 -15.67 -12.30
C CYS A 92 -7.49 -15.65 -13.58
N ALA A 93 -8.29 -16.69 -13.85
CA ALA A 93 -9.23 -16.71 -14.99
C ALA A 93 -10.55 -15.97 -14.66
N VAL A 94 -10.43 -14.76 -14.12
CA VAL A 94 -11.55 -13.94 -13.66
C VAL A 94 -12.26 -13.28 -14.85
N SER A 95 -13.56 -13.52 -14.99
CA SER A 95 -14.39 -12.95 -16.05
C SER A 95 -14.64 -11.45 -15.85
N GLU A 96 -15.03 -10.73 -16.92
CA GLU A 96 -15.33 -9.30 -16.85
C GLU A 96 -16.41 -8.96 -15.82
N ALA A 97 -17.49 -9.75 -15.74
CA ALA A 97 -18.55 -9.54 -14.75
C ALA A 97 -18.04 -9.67 -13.30
N GLN A 98 -17.05 -10.54 -13.07
CA GLN A 98 -16.41 -10.67 -11.76
C GLN A 98 -15.46 -9.49 -11.47
N GLN A 99 -14.82 -8.93 -12.50
CA GLN A 99 -14.03 -7.69 -12.37
C GLN A 99 -14.92 -6.49 -12.05
N GLU A 100 -16.09 -6.41 -12.68
CA GLU A 100 -17.12 -5.39 -12.38
C GLU A 100 -17.62 -5.50 -10.94
N GLU A 101 -17.85 -6.71 -10.43
CA GLU A 101 -18.22 -6.94 -9.02
C GLU A 101 -17.10 -6.51 -8.06
N ASP A 102 -15.84 -6.83 -8.36
CA ASP A 102 -14.69 -6.41 -7.56
C ASP A 102 -14.63 -4.87 -7.46
N ILE A 103 -14.79 -4.16 -8.59
CA ILE A 103 -14.79 -2.69 -8.61
C ILE A 103 -16.02 -2.13 -7.87
N ALA A 104 -17.20 -2.72 -8.03
CA ALA A 104 -18.40 -2.29 -7.31
C ALA A 104 -18.23 -2.39 -5.78
N LEU A 105 -17.56 -3.43 -5.28
CA LEU A 105 -17.24 -3.57 -3.85
C LEU A 105 -16.23 -2.49 -3.38
N ILE A 106 -15.25 -2.15 -4.21
CA ILE A 106 -14.28 -1.06 -3.96
C ILE A 106 -14.99 0.31 -3.95
N GLU A 107 -15.97 0.51 -4.80
CA GLU A 107 -16.80 1.72 -4.78
C GLU A 107 -17.70 1.79 -3.55
N GLU A 108 -18.31 0.65 -3.17
CA GLU A 108 -19.22 0.54 -2.02
C GLU A 108 -18.52 0.89 -0.71
N ILE A 109 -17.30 0.39 -0.50
CA ILE A 109 -16.51 0.70 0.70
C ILE A 109 -16.10 2.18 0.74
N GLY A 110 -16.15 2.88 -0.39
CA GLY A 110 -15.82 4.31 -0.48
C GLY A 110 -14.36 4.59 -0.85
N ALA A 111 -13.56 3.56 -1.17
CA ALA A 111 -12.18 3.77 -1.58
C ALA A 111 -12.11 4.69 -2.82
N ASN A 112 -11.06 5.51 -2.89
CA ASN A 112 -10.82 6.40 -4.04
C ASN A 112 -9.57 6.00 -4.84
N ALA A 113 -8.88 4.93 -4.42
CA ALA A 113 -7.71 4.43 -5.08
C ALA A 113 -7.59 2.91 -4.98
N VAL A 114 -6.86 2.32 -5.91
CA VAL A 114 -6.51 0.90 -5.90
C VAL A 114 -5.04 0.71 -6.25
N ARG A 115 -4.33 -0.12 -5.47
CA ARG A 115 -3.01 -0.65 -5.83
C ARG A 115 -3.20 -2.00 -6.48
N LEU A 116 -2.93 -2.06 -7.78
CA LEU A 116 -3.12 -3.26 -8.60
C LEU A 116 -1.86 -4.13 -8.53
N SER A 117 -1.72 -4.80 -7.39
CA SER A 117 -0.55 -5.60 -7.04
C SER A 117 -0.60 -7.04 -7.59
N HIS A 118 0.52 -7.71 -7.86
CA HIS A 118 1.89 -7.19 -7.96
C HIS A 118 2.38 -7.26 -9.41
N TYR A 119 1.51 -6.93 -10.36
CA TYR A 119 1.73 -7.17 -11.78
C TYR A 119 0.71 -6.38 -12.59
N GLN A 120 0.89 -6.34 -13.91
CA GLN A 120 -0.12 -5.80 -14.80
C GLN A 120 -1.45 -6.58 -14.65
N HIS A 121 -2.54 -5.87 -14.39
CA HIS A 121 -3.91 -6.42 -14.39
C HIS A 121 -4.52 -6.40 -15.81
N PRO A 122 -5.66 -7.09 -16.05
CA PRO A 122 -6.35 -7.04 -17.34
C PRO A 122 -6.82 -5.63 -17.71
N GLU A 123 -6.81 -5.30 -19.01
CA GLU A 123 -7.22 -3.99 -19.56
C GLU A 123 -8.57 -3.51 -19.03
N LYS A 124 -9.58 -4.40 -19.03
CA LYS A 124 -10.92 -4.12 -18.48
C LYS A 124 -10.91 -3.62 -17.03
N THR A 125 -9.95 -4.05 -16.20
CA THR A 125 -9.83 -3.55 -14.82
C THR A 125 -9.38 -2.08 -14.81
N TYR A 126 -8.45 -1.68 -15.69
CA TYR A 126 -8.05 -0.29 -15.84
C TYR A 126 -9.18 0.56 -16.45
N ASP A 127 -9.90 0.03 -17.46
CA ASP A 127 -11.09 0.69 -18.00
C ASP A 127 -12.12 0.99 -16.92
N LEU A 128 -12.42 0.01 -16.05
CA LEU A 128 -13.35 0.21 -14.96
C LEU A 128 -12.85 1.28 -13.97
N CYS A 129 -11.54 1.34 -13.70
CA CYS A 129 -10.95 2.39 -12.87
C CYS A 129 -11.07 3.78 -13.51
N ASP A 130 -10.89 3.88 -14.83
CA ASP A 130 -11.08 5.13 -15.57
C ASP A 130 -12.51 5.64 -15.44
N HIS A 131 -13.49 4.76 -15.64
CA HIS A 131 -14.92 5.08 -15.60
C HIS A 131 -15.43 5.39 -14.19
N THR A 132 -14.88 4.74 -13.16
CA THR A 132 -15.29 4.95 -11.76
C THR A 132 -14.52 6.07 -11.08
N GLY A 133 -13.45 6.57 -11.71
CA GLY A 133 -12.64 7.66 -11.16
C GLY A 133 -11.69 7.22 -10.05
N LEU A 134 -11.30 5.94 -10.03
CA LEU A 134 -10.32 5.42 -9.09
C LEU A 134 -8.91 5.89 -9.50
N VAL A 135 -8.12 6.30 -8.51
CA VAL A 135 -6.68 6.54 -8.69
C VAL A 135 -5.94 5.19 -8.63
N VAL A 136 -5.15 4.88 -9.65
CA VAL A 136 -4.48 3.58 -9.78
C VAL A 136 -2.97 3.71 -9.57
N TRP A 137 -2.43 2.84 -8.71
CA TRP A 137 -1.03 2.44 -8.71
C TRP A 137 -0.92 1.11 -9.46
N ALA A 138 -0.22 1.11 -10.60
CA ALA A 138 0.10 -0.09 -11.38
C ALA A 138 1.60 -0.43 -11.25
N GLU A 139 1.96 -1.71 -11.17
CA GLU A 139 3.34 -2.14 -10.89
C GLU A 139 3.74 -3.43 -11.63
N ILE A 140 5.04 -3.71 -11.65
CA ILE A 140 5.63 -4.95 -12.17
C ILE A 140 5.94 -5.96 -11.04
N PRO A 141 6.04 -7.27 -11.33
CA PRO A 141 6.31 -8.31 -10.32
C PRO A 141 7.80 -8.43 -9.96
N LEU A 142 8.45 -7.34 -9.58
CA LEU A 142 9.85 -7.36 -9.13
C LEU A 142 9.91 -7.39 -7.59
N LEU A 143 9.96 -8.61 -7.03
CA LEU A 143 10.01 -8.82 -5.57
C LEU A 143 11.41 -9.09 -5.01
N ALA A 144 12.36 -9.46 -5.87
CA ALA A 144 13.74 -9.69 -5.51
C ALA A 144 14.61 -9.53 -6.74
N LEU A 145 15.85 -9.09 -6.54
CA LEU A 145 16.85 -9.01 -7.59
C LEU A 145 18.21 -9.48 -7.05
N PRO A 146 18.52 -10.78 -7.13
CA PRO A 146 19.82 -11.29 -6.74
C PRO A 146 20.94 -10.67 -7.59
N ASP A 147 22.05 -10.30 -6.96
CA ASP A 147 23.23 -9.74 -7.64
C ASP A 147 23.69 -10.63 -8.82
N GLY A 148 24.03 -9.99 -9.93
CA GLY A 148 24.49 -10.63 -11.16
C GLY A 148 23.38 -11.26 -12.03
N ASN A 149 22.11 -11.14 -11.65
CA ASN A 149 20.99 -11.72 -12.41
C ASN A 149 20.46 -10.75 -13.49
N GLU A 150 21.28 -10.46 -14.50
CA GLU A 150 20.93 -9.53 -15.58
C GLU A 150 19.69 -9.98 -16.38
N ALA A 151 19.47 -11.29 -16.55
CA ALA A 151 18.31 -11.81 -17.28
C ALA A 151 16.99 -11.46 -16.58
N LEU A 152 16.94 -11.54 -15.23
CA LEU A 152 15.78 -11.12 -14.45
C LEU A 152 15.55 -9.61 -14.59
N PHE A 153 16.64 -8.82 -14.57
CA PHE A 153 16.54 -7.38 -14.74
C PHE A 153 16.02 -6.96 -16.12
N GLU A 154 16.54 -7.55 -17.20
CA GLU A 154 16.05 -7.27 -18.55
C GLU A 154 14.58 -7.68 -18.72
N ASN A 155 14.15 -8.77 -18.07
CA ASN A 155 12.74 -9.12 -18.03
C ASN A 155 11.89 -8.08 -17.28
N ALA A 156 12.37 -7.56 -16.14
CA ALA A 156 11.68 -6.50 -15.40
C ALA A 156 11.54 -5.22 -16.25
N LYS A 157 12.60 -4.81 -16.97
CA LYS A 157 12.55 -3.69 -17.91
C LYS A 157 11.55 -3.92 -19.04
N GLN A 158 11.51 -5.13 -19.60
CA GLN A 158 10.55 -5.48 -20.64
C GLN A 158 9.12 -5.36 -20.10
N GLN A 159 8.82 -5.97 -18.96
CA GLN A 159 7.49 -5.90 -18.33
C GLN A 159 7.09 -4.47 -18.00
N LEU A 160 8.02 -3.63 -17.52
CA LEU A 160 7.75 -2.22 -17.24
C LEU A 160 7.46 -1.42 -18.52
N THR A 161 8.19 -1.72 -19.60
CA THR A 161 7.95 -1.11 -20.92
C THR A 161 6.58 -1.51 -21.46
N GLU A 162 6.23 -2.79 -21.37
CA GLU A 162 4.92 -3.32 -21.80
C GLU A 162 3.78 -2.72 -20.99
N LEU A 163 3.91 -2.69 -19.65
CA LEU A 163 2.95 -2.08 -18.74
C LEU A 163 2.69 -0.61 -19.12
N ILE A 164 3.74 0.19 -19.33
CA ILE A 164 3.56 1.61 -19.66
C ILE A 164 2.95 1.79 -21.04
N LEU A 165 3.51 1.15 -22.07
CA LEU A 165 3.09 1.38 -23.46
C LEU A 165 1.67 0.88 -23.73
N GLN A 166 1.22 -0.17 -23.06
CA GLN A 166 -0.15 -0.66 -23.18
C GLN A 166 -1.15 0.24 -22.43
N ASN A 167 -0.74 0.86 -21.31
CA ASN A 167 -1.67 1.46 -20.35
C ASN A 167 -1.53 2.99 -20.18
N ALA A 168 -0.61 3.65 -20.90
CA ALA A 168 -0.34 5.09 -20.74
C ALA A 168 -1.54 6.01 -21.01
N HIS A 169 -2.53 5.52 -21.76
CA HIS A 169 -3.75 6.25 -22.10
C HIS A 169 -4.77 6.30 -20.95
N HIS A 170 -4.72 5.36 -20.00
CA HIS A 170 -5.64 5.28 -18.87
C HIS A 170 -5.46 6.48 -17.91
N PRO A 171 -6.47 7.35 -17.75
CA PRO A 171 -6.40 8.42 -16.77
C PRO A 171 -6.45 7.97 -15.31
N ALA A 172 -6.89 6.76 -15.01
CA ALA A 172 -6.87 6.25 -13.64
C ALA A 172 -5.44 6.07 -13.11
N ILE A 173 -4.51 5.59 -13.95
CA ILE A 173 -3.13 5.32 -13.55
C ILE A 173 -2.44 6.62 -13.19
N CYS A 174 -2.04 6.80 -11.94
CA CYS A 174 -1.33 7.98 -11.48
C CYS A 174 0.09 7.67 -11.01
N PHE A 175 0.43 6.40 -10.77
CA PHE A 175 1.73 5.98 -10.26
C PHE A 175 2.20 4.70 -10.96
N TRP A 176 3.50 4.66 -11.29
CA TRP A 176 4.18 3.45 -11.78
C TRP A 176 5.08 2.87 -10.68
N GLY A 177 4.74 1.68 -10.20
CA GLY A 177 5.53 0.93 -9.23
C GLY A 177 6.65 0.14 -9.91
N VAL A 178 7.90 0.37 -9.50
CA VAL A 178 9.07 -0.28 -10.11
C VAL A 178 9.52 -1.55 -9.38
N GLU A 179 9.15 -1.71 -8.11
CA GLU A 179 9.47 -2.89 -7.29
C GLU A 179 8.50 -3.04 -6.10
N ASN A 180 8.56 -4.19 -5.42
CA ASN A 180 7.93 -4.42 -4.13
C ASN A 180 8.81 -5.30 -3.23
N GLU A 181 9.21 -4.81 -2.07
CA GLU A 181 10.01 -5.53 -1.07
C GLU A 181 11.32 -6.11 -1.64
N ILE A 182 11.93 -5.47 -2.65
CA ILE A 182 13.11 -5.98 -3.36
C ILE A 182 14.30 -6.29 -2.44
N ALA A 183 14.37 -5.60 -1.29
CA ALA A 183 15.38 -5.77 -0.24
C ALA A 183 15.04 -6.87 0.79
N ILE A 184 14.15 -7.81 0.45
CA ILE A 184 13.75 -8.91 1.36
C ILE A 184 14.93 -9.80 1.81
N HIS A 185 15.98 -9.91 0.98
CA HIS A 185 17.25 -10.60 1.31
C HIS A 185 18.40 -9.63 1.58
N GLY A 186 18.08 -8.35 1.71
CA GLY A 186 19.02 -7.28 1.96
C GLY A 186 19.29 -6.34 0.79
N GLU A 187 19.80 -5.17 1.12
CA GLU A 187 20.16 -4.12 0.17
C GLU A 187 21.56 -4.34 -0.45
N SER A 188 21.67 -4.09 -1.76
CA SER A 188 22.95 -4.15 -2.49
C SER A 188 23.17 -2.92 -3.38
N LEU A 189 24.41 -2.73 -3.81
CA LEU A 189 24.75 -1.63 -4.72
C LEU A 189 24.15 -1.80 -6.11
N GLU A 190 24.15 -3.04 -6.59
CA GLU A 190 23.55 -3.39 -7.86
C GLU A 190 22.05 -3.10 -7.81
N MET A 191 21.37 -3.51 -6.74
CA MET A 191 19.96 -3.19 -6.52
C MET A 191 19.66 -1.70 -6.67
N TYR A 192 20.39 -0.82 -5.99
CA TYR A 192 20.17 0.63 -6.10
C TYR A 192 20.34 1.15 -7.53
N ARG A 193 21.37 0.69 -8.25
CA ARG A 193 21.61 1.10 -9.64
C ARG A 193 20.50 0.61 -10.56
N LYS A 194 20.06 -0.63 -10.38
CA LYS A 194 19.03 -1.27 -11.20
C LYS A 194 17.65 -0.63 -10.96
N VAL A 195 17.30 -0.29 -9.71
CA VAL A 195 16.07 0.47 -9.42
C VAL A 195 16.13 1.90 -10.01
N GLU A 196 17.29 2.57 -9.98
CA GLU A 196 17.49 3.85 -10.66
C GLU A 196 17.31 3.72 -12.18
N GLU A 197 17.85 2.67 -12.80
CA GLU A 197 17.63 2.40 -14.23
C GLU A 197 16.14 2.19 -14.57
N LEU A 198 15.37 1.51 -13.73
CA LEU A 198 13.91 1.38 -13.91
C LEU A 198 13.20 2.73 -13.76
N HIS A 199 13.59 3.54 -12.77
CA HIS A 199 13.07 4.90 -12.63
C HIS A 199 13.31 5.73 -13.90
N GLN A 200 14.54 5.73 -14.42
CA GLN A 200 14.88 6.47 -15.65
C GLN A 200 14.13 5.91 -16.88
N LEU A 201 13.91 4.60 -16.96
CA LEU A 201 13.09 4.00 -18.00
C LEU A 201 11.67 4.56 -17.99
N VAL A 202 11.02 4.64 -16.82
CA VAL A 202 9.69 5.27 -16.68
C VAL A 202 9.74 6.72 -17.16
N LYS A 203 10.73 7.51 -16.73
CA LYS A 203 10.86 8.91 -17.14
C LYS A 203 11.06 9.08 -18.65
N SER A 204 11.69 8.11 -19.31
CA SER A 204 11.86 8.13 -20.77
C SER A 204 10.59 7.79 -21.55
N LEU A 205 9.76 6.87 -21.02
CA LEU A 205 8.55 6.39 -21.69
C LEU A 205 7.31 7.24 -21.35
N ASP A 206 7.18 7.64 -20.09
CA ASP A 206 6.07 8.44 -19.57
C ASP A 206 6.55 9.48 -18.53
N PRO A 207 7.06 10.64 -18.99
CA PRO A 207 7.47 11.71 -18.08
C PRO A 207 6.28 12.41 -17.37
N THR A 208 5.04 12.04 -17.68
CA THR A 208 3.84 12.70 -17.14
C THR A 208 3.39 12.10 -15.81
N ARG A 209 3.92 10.92 -15.42
CA ARG A 209 3.58 10.23 -14.19
C ARG A 209 4.78 10.06 -13.25
N PRO A 210 4.58 10.15 -11.93
CA PRO A 210 5.57 9.78 -10.94
C PRO A 210 5.76 8.27 -10.86
N THR A 211 6.97 7.91 -10.47
CA THR A 211 7.40 6.57 -10.08
C THR A 211 7.26 6.40 -8.57
N THR A 212 6.96 5.19 -8.14
CA THR A 212 6.93 4.78 -6.74
C THR A 212 7.53 3.39 -6.60
N LEU A 213 7.74 2.99 -5.35
CA LEU A 213 8.24 1.69 -4.94
C LEU A 213 7.56 1.28 -3.63
N ALA A 214 7.67 0.03 -3.20
CA ALA A 214 7.05 -0.48 -1.97
C ALA A 214 8.10 -1.16 -1.09
N ASN A 215 8.72 -0.40 -0.20
CA ASN A 215 9.75 -0.89 0.71
C ASN A 215 9.17 -1.82 1.79
N LEU A 216 9.92 -2.83 2.20
CA LEU A 216 9.64 -3.56 3.42
C LEU A 216 9.97 -2.71 4.67
N TYR A 217 9.35 -3.04 5.80
CA TYR A 217 9.48 -2.28 7.05
C TYR A 217 10.92 -2.10 7.56
N CYS A 218 11.86 -3.00 7.24
CA CYS A 218 13.23 -2.94 7.75
C CYS A 218 14.16 -2.07 6.90
N VAL A 219 13.71 -1.59 5.72
CA VAL A 219 14.46 -0.62 4.93
C VAL A 219 14.60 0.66 5.75
N ARG A 220 15.84 0.98 6.12
CA ARG A 220 16.14 2.08 7.04
C ARG A 220 15.81 3.43 6.43
N ASN A 221 15.51 4.42 7.26
CA ASN A 221 15.20 5.79 6.81
C ASN A 221 16.29 6.38 5.90
N ASN A 222 17.56 6.07 6.14
CA ASN A 222 18.70 6.57 5.36
C ASN A 222 19.09 5.68 4.16
N SER A 223 18.30 4.65 3.85
CA SER A 223 18.50 3.80 2.67
C SER A 223 18.50 4.63 1.37
N GLN A 224 19.28 4.18 0.38
CA GLN A 224 19.29 4.77 -0.94
C GLN A 224 17.98 4.50 -1.72
N LEU A 225 17.26 3.41 -1.43
CA LEU A 225 15.94 3.14 -2.04
C LEU A 225 14.97 4.29 -1.78
N ASN A 226 15.04 4.91 -0.58
CA ASN A 226 14.22 6.06 -0.21
C ASN A 226 14.54 7.37 -0.97
N GLN A 227 15.42 7.33 -1.97
CA GLN A 227 15.93 8.51 -2.68
C GLN A 227 15.89 8.38 -4.20
N ILE A 228 15.41 7.25 -4.75
CA ILE A 228 15.46 6.96 -6.19
C ILE A 228 14.16 7.39 -6.89
N THR A 229 13.02 6.89 -6.45
CA THR A 229 11.71 7.20 -7.03
C THR A 229 11.17 8.56 -6.58
N ASP A 230 10.14 9.06 -7.26
CA ASP A 230 9.55 10.38 -6.93
C ASP A 230 8.81 10.39 -5.59
N MET A 231 8.45 9.21 -5.10
CA MET A 231 7.75 8.95 -3.85
C MET A 231 7.98 7.50 -3.42
N VAL A 232 7.67 7.18 -2.16
CA VAL A 232 7.78 5.82 -1.63
C VAL A 232 6.50 5.34 -0.95
N GLY A 233 6.27 4.04 -1.03
CA GLY A 233 5.36 3.30 -0.16
C GLY A 233 6.16 2.41 0.79
N TYR A 234 5.63 2.19 1.99
CA TYR A 234 6.12 1.17 2.90
C TYR A 234 5.05 0.12 3.22
N ASN A 235 5.46 -1.14 3.23
CA ASN A 235 4.69 -2.28 3.69
C ASN A 235 4.94 -2.47 5.19
N ILE A 236 3.93 -2.16 6.02
CA ILE A 236 4.09 -2.14 7.48
C ILE A 236 2.96 -2.90 8.17
N TYR A 237 3.35 -3.85 9.02
CA TYR A 237 2.46 -4.77 9.71
C TYR A 237 2.63 -4.70 11.23
N TYR A 238 2.83 -3.50 11.77
CA TYR A 238 2.92 -3.28 13.20
C TYR A 238 1.68 -3.77 13.94
N GLY A 239 1.89 -4.53 15.02
CA GLY A 239 0.86 -5.22 15.78
C GLY A 239 0.44 -6.56 15.19
N TRP A 240 0.88 -6.93 13.98
CA TRP A 240 0.59 -8.25 13.40
C TRP A 240 1.82 -9.14 13.34
N TYR A 241 2.84 -8.76 12.57
CA TYR A 241 4.08 -9.53 12.40
C TYR A 241 5.19 -9.08 13.34
N TYR A 242 5.25 -7.79 13.65
CA TYR A 242 6.31 -7.17 14.45
C TYR A 242 5.75 -5.91 15.13
N GLY A 243 6.49 -5.36 16.09
CA GLY A 243 6.10 -4.15 16.83
C GLY A 243 4.68 -4.19 17.43
N LYS A 244 4.12 -3.02 17.69
CA LYS A 244 2.81 -2.78 18.30
C LYS A 244 1.98 -1.82 17.46
N LEU A 245 0.66 -1.89 17.55
CA LEU A 245 -0.27 -1.02 16.80
C LEU A 245 0.03 0.48 16.92
N ASN A 246 0.61 0.94 18.05
CA ASN A 246 0.91 2.35 18.25
C ASN A 246 2.25 2.81 17.61
N ASP A 247 3.00 1.90 16.98
CA ASP A 247 4.32 2.19 16.43
C ASP A 247 4.25 2.86 15.03
N TYR A 248 3.12 2.79 14.33
CA TYR A 248 2.94 3.45 13.02
C TYR A 248 3.22 4.95 13.07
N GLY A 249 2.69 5.63 14.09
CA GLY A 249 2.83 7.08 14.22
C GLY A 249 4.29 7.52 14.39
N PRO A 250 5.00 7.01 15.42
CA PRO A 250 6.42 7.28 15.62
C PRO A 250 7.29 6.93 14.41
N PHE A 251 7.01 5.82 13.71
CA PHE A 251 7.71 5.47 12.48
C PHE A 251 7.55 6.55 11.40
N LEU A 252 6.31 6.94 11.09
CA LEU A 252 6.02 7.94 10.06
C LEU A 252 6.62 9.31 10.38
N ASP A 253 6.53 9.74 11.64
CA ASP A 253 7.09 11.03 12.08
C ASP A 253 8.63 11.03 11.99
N THR A 254 9.25 9.91 12.35
CA THR A 254 10.70 9.72 12.25
C THR A 254 11.15 9.72 10.80
N TYR A 255 10.48 8.95 9.94
CA TYR A 255 10.78 8.93 8.51
C TYR A 255 10.67 10.32 7.88
N HIS A 256 9.56 11.02 8.12
CA HIS A 256 9.33 12.33 7.51
C HIS A 256 10.34 13.39 7.98
N ARG A 257 10.75 13.34 9.26
CA ARG A 257 11.83 14.18 9.78
C ARG A 257 13.16 13.91 9.07
N ASP A 258 13.49 12.64 8.87
CA ASP A 258 14.78 12.22 8.31
C ASP A 258 14.82 12.38 6.77
N ASN A 259 13.65 12.28 6.11
CA ASN A 259 13.46 12.40 4.66
C ASN A 259 12.44 13.51 4.30
N PRO A 260 12.68 14.79 4.65
CA PRO A 260 11.67 15.85 4.58
C PRO A 260 11.22 16.22 3.16
N ASN A 261 11.95 15.78 2.13
CA ASN A 261 11.64 16.03 0.72
C ASN A 261 11.04 14.82 0.01
N MET A 262 10.90 13.67 0.69
CA MET A 262 10.38 12.44 0.10
C MET A 262 8.94 12.19 0.56
N PRO A 263 7.95 12.20 -0.34
CA PRO A 263 6.58 11.80 -0.01
C PRO A 263 6.53 10.34 0.42
N ILE A 264 6.01 10.09 1.62
CA ILE A 264 5.81 8.74 2.17
C ILE A 264 4.34 8.34 2.21
N GLY A 265 4.06 7.08 1.91
CA GLY A 265 2.74 6.47 2.01
C GLY A 265 2.85 5.05 2.55
N ILE A 266 1.71 4.46 2.87
CA ILE A 266 1.63 3.06 3.31
C ILE A 266 1.08 2.23 2.15
N SER A 267 1.95 1.44 1.52
CA SER A 267 1.59 0.60 0.38
C SER A 267 0.92 -0.70 0.80
N GLU A 268 1.15 -1.15 2.05
CA GLU A 268 0.47 -2.29 2.65
C GLU A 268 0.35 -2.16 4.17
N TYR A 269 -0.82 -2.55 4.69
CA TYR A 269 -1.07 -2.82 6.11
C TYR A 269 -2.33 -3.69 6.24
N GLY A 270 -2.31 -4.68 7.14
CA GLY A 270 -3.44 -5.57 7.39
C GLY A 270 -3.17 -6.75 8.31
N ALA A 271 -4.19 -7.22 9.01
CA ALA A 271 -4.14 -8.43 9.84
C ALA A 271 -4.97 -9.54 9.19
N ASP A 272 -4.48 -10.78 9.26
CA ASP A 272 -5.27 -11.92 8.78
C ASP A 272 -6.39 -12.22 9.78
N CYS A 273 -7.54 -12.66 9.28
CA CYS A 273 -8.55 -13.29 10.12
C CYS A 273 -9.31 -14.39 9.38
N SER A 274 -9.83 -15.34 10.14
CA SER A 274 -10.83 -16.29 9.69
C SER A 274 -12.21 -15.85 10.15
N ILE A 275 -13.20 -15.95 9.27
CA ILE A 275 -14.59 -15.54 9.56
C ILE A 275 -15.33 -16.53 10.48
N THR A 276 -14.67 -17.62 10.89
CA THR A 276 -15.19 -18.63 11.83
C THR A 276 -14.63 -18.45 13.23
N LEU A 277 -13.59 -17.63 13.41
CA LEU A 277 -12.88 -17.47 14.67
C LEU A 277 -13.28 -16.15 15.34
N HIS A 278 -13.59 -16.24 16.64
CA HIS A 278 -14.13 -15.13 17.41
C HIS A 278 -13.63 -15.11 18.86
N ARG A 279 -13.48 -13.90 19.41
CA ARG A 279 -13.03 -13.69 20.79
C ARG A 279 -13.72 -12.49 21.43
N ASP A 280 -14.10 -12.63 22.70
CA ASP A 280 -14.52 -11.50 23.54
C ASP A 280 -13.36 -10.51 23.79
N VAL A 281 -12.14 -11.05 23.96
CA VAL A 281 -10.91 -10.27 24.15
C VAL A 281 -9.96 -10.63 23.00
N PRO A 282 -10.04 -9.91 21.87
CA PRO A 282 -9.20 -10.19 20.71
C PRO A 282 -7.73 -9.86 20.96
N GLY A 283 -6.83 -10.69 20.44
CA GLY A 283 -5.38 -10.55 20.57
C GLY A 283 -4.63 -11.01 19.31
N VAL A 284 -3.39 -10.55 19.17
CA VAL A 284 -2.57 -10.91 18.00
C VAL A 284 -2.41 -12.43 17.87
N GLY A 285 -2.53 -12.93 16.64
CA GLY A 285 -2.39 -14.36 16.33
C GLY A 285 -3.57 -15.25 16.74
N ASP A 286 -4.67 -14.70 17.24
CA ASP A 286 -5.91 -15.48 17.44
C ASP A 286 -6.73 -15.65 16.15
N TYR A 287 -6.39 -14.89 15.11
CA TYR A 287 -7.05 -14.86 13.80
C TYR A 287 -8.55 -14.53 13.86
N SER A 288 -9.02 -13.93 14.95
CA SER A 288 -10.41 -13.53 15.12
C SER A 288 -10.76 -12.34 14.24
N GLU A 289 -12.01 -12.31 13.79
CA GLU A 289 -12.52 -11.16 13.05
C GLU A 289 -12.51 -9.88 13.90
N GLU A 290 -12.73 -10.00 15.21
CA GLU A 290 -12.65 -8.88 16.14
C GLU A 290 -11.24 -8.29 16.24
N TYR A 291 -10.18 -9.12 16.14
CA TYR A 291 -8.81 -8.62 16.12
C TYR A 291 -8.48 -7.86 14.85
N GLN A 292 -8.96 -8.31 13.68
CA GLN A 292 -8.81 -7.55 12.43
C GLN A 292 -9.43 -6.15 12.54
N CYS A 293 -10.58 -6.05 13.21
CA CYS A 293 -11.21 -4.76 13.50
C CYS A 293 -10.35 -3.88 14.41
N VAL A 294 -9.84 -4.42 15.53
CA VAL A 294 -8.94 -3.70 16.45
C VAL A 294 -7.70 -3.18 15.73
N TYR A 295 -7.11 -4.00 14.86
CA TYR A 295 -5.95 -3.62 14.06
C TYR A 295 -6.23 -2.41 13.17
N HIS A 296 -7.31 -2.44 12.38
CA HIS A 296 -7.62 -1.34 11.45
C HIS A 296 -8.14 -0.07 12.17
N GLU A 297 -8.83 -0.22 13.30
CA GLU A 297 -9.22 0.88 14.19
C GLU A 297 -8.02 1.62 14.78
N ALA A 298 -6.87 0.96 14.94
CA ALA A 298 -5.64 1.59 15.43
C ALA A 298 -4.75 2.12 14.31
N ALA A 299 -4.56 1.36 13.22
CA ALA A 299 -3.62 1.70 12.15
C ALA A 299 -4.08 2.91 11.31
N TYR A 300 -5.31 2.89 10.80
CA TYR A 300 -5.78 3.92 9.86
C TYR A 300 -5.78 5.34 10.45
N PRO A 301 -6.21 5.58 11.71
CA PRO A 301 -6.13 6.91 12.30
C PRO A 301 -4.70 7.46 12.40
N ALA A 302 -3.68 6.59 12.56
CA ALA A 302 -2.29 7.02 12.58
C ALA A 302 -1.86 7.63 11.24
N PHE A 303 -2.35 7.08 10.13
CA PHE A 303 -2.06 7.60 8.79
C PHE A 303 -2.84 8.88 8.52
N ARG A 304 -4.15 8.85 8.77
CA ARG A 304 -5.06 9.97 8.52
C ARG A 304 -4.71 11.23 9.32
N ALA A 305 -4.11 11.09 10.51
CA ALA A 305 -3.69 12.21 11.33
C ALA A 305 -2.48 12.99 10.76
N ARG A 306 -1.83 12.50 9.70
CA ARG A 306 -0.57 13.04 9.15
C ARG A 306 -0.75 13.46 7.70
N GLU A 307 -0.90 14.77 7.46
CA GLU A 307 -1.11 15.31 6.11
C GLU A 307 0.03 14.99 5.12
N PHE A 308 1.25 14.76 5.61
CA PHE A 308 2.40 14.37 4.78
C PHE A 308 2.32 12.94 4.24
N VAL A 309 1.44 12.10 4.78
CA VAL A 309 1.21 10.75 4.28
C VAL A 309 0.37 10.86 3.01
N TRP A 310 0.98 10.58 1.85
CA TRP A 310 0.30 10.81 0.57
C TRP A 310 -0.86 9.84 0.33
N GLY A 311 -0.85 8.67 0.97
CA GLY A 311 -1.88 7.66 0.85
C GLY A 311 -1.65 6.42 1.70
N SER A 312 -2.71 5.64 1.85
CA SER A 312 -2.65 4.32 2.48
C SER A 312 -3.44 3.29 1.67
N PHE A 313 -2.89 2.08 1.50
CA PHE A 313 -3.53 0.96 0.81
C PHE A 313 -3.68 -0.23 1.75
N VAL A 314 -4.93 -0.59 2.06
CA VAL A 314 -5.21 -1.79 2.86
C VAL A 314 -4.72 -3.01 2.12
N TRP A 315 -3.90 -3.83 2.78
CA TRP A 315 -3.54 -5.16 2.30
C TRP A 315 -4.45 -6.18 2.98
N ASN A 316 -5.50 -6.69 2.33
CA ASN A 316 -5.91 -6.47 0.93
C ASN A 316 -7.43 -6.21 0.86
N MET A 317 -7.98 -5.85 -0.29
CA MET A 317 -9.43 -5.75 -0.46
C MET A 317 -10.10 -7.12 -0.33
N PHE A 318 -9.48 -8.14 -0.93
CA PHE A 318 -10.03 -9.50 -0.99
C PHE A 318 -9.02 -10.51 -0.45
N ASP A 319 -9.50 -11.56 0.21
CA ASP A 319 -8.67 -12.74 0.47
C ASP A 319 -8.22 -13.32 -0.89
N PHE A 320 -7.04 -13.94 -0.92
CA PHE A 320 -6.43 -14.43 -2.16
C PHE A 320 -5.61 -15.70 -1.93
N ALA A 321 -5.33 -16.43 -3.01
CA ALA A 321 -4.59 -17.68 -2.94
C ALA A 321 -3.11 -17.47 -2.59
N SER A 322 -2.63 -18.22 -1.61
CA SER A 322 -1.21 -18.29 -1.24
C SER A 322 -0.91 -19.69 -0.70
N GLY A 323 -0.34 -20.56 -1.55
CA GLY A 323 -0.24 -22.00 -1.29
C GLY A 323 0.59 -22.41 -0.07
N ILE A 324 1.37 -21.50 0.50
CA ILE A 324 2.22 -21.74 1.68
C ILE A 324 1.59 -21.24 3.00
N ARG A 325 0.45 -20.54 2.94
CA ARG A 325 -0.15 -19.89 4.11
C ARG A 325 -1.06 -20.83 4.89
N GLU A 326 -0.96 -20.76 6.21
CA GLU A 326 -1.95 -21.28 7.15
C GLU A 326 -2.38 -20.16 8.09
N VAL A 327 -3.69 -19.92 8.17
CA VAL A 327 -4.32 -18.83 8.93
C VAL A 327 -5.40 -19.44 9.81
N GLY A 328 -5.08 -19.72 11.07
CA GLY A 328 -6.02 -20.36 11.99
C GLY A 328 -6.51 -21.72 11.44
N ASP A 329 -7.78 -21.76 11.03
CA ASP A 329 -8.45 -22.93 10.43
C ASP A 329 -8.47 -22.92 8.89
N VAL A 330 -7.90 -21.90 8.25
CA VAL A 330 -7.86 -21.75 6.78
C VAL A 330 -6.46 -22.10 6.24
N LYS A 331 -6.42 -22.86 5.13
CA LYS A 331 -5.18 -23.24 4.44
C LYS A 331 -5.12 -22.71 3.03
N GLY A 332 -3.93 -22.35 2.57
CA GLY A 332 -3.66 -21.98 1.18
C GLY A 332 -4.18 -20.60 0.77
N LEU A 333 -4.58 -19.76 1.75
CA LEU A 333 -5.09 -18.41 1.52
C LEU A 333 -4.36 -17.40 2.41
N ASN A 334 -4.13 -16.21 1.85
CA ASN A 334 -3.93 -15.00 2.66
C ASN A 334 -5.32 -14.45 3.01
N CYS A 335 -5.59 -14.27 4.30
CA CYS A 335 -6.93 -13.91 4.80
C CYS A 335 -6.98 -12.49 5.38
N LYS A 336 -6.11 -11.60 4.90
CA LYS A 336 -6.13 -10.18 5.28
C LYS A 336 -7.20 -9.37 4.55
N GLY A 337 -7.91 -9.98 3.61
CA GLY A 337 -8.98 -9.34 2.86
C GLY A 337 -10.03 -8.72 3.77
N LEU A 338 -10.59 -7.59 3.35
CA LEU A 338 -11.81 -7.01 3.92
C LEU A 338 -13.06 -7.77 3.45
N VAL A 339 -12.95 -8.51 2.36
CA VAL A 339 -13.98 -9.37 1.78
C VAL A 339 -13.40 -10.76 1.49
N THR A 340 -14.20 -11.80 1.66
CA THR A 340 -13.76 -13.19 1.41
C THR A 340 -13.35 -13.47 -0.02
N TYR A 341 -12.58 -14.53 -0.22
CA TYR A 341 -11.99 -14.90 -1.53
C TYR A 341 -13.04 -15.08 -2.63
N ASP A 342 -14.26 -15.52 -2.28
CA ASP A 342 -15.39 -15.69 -3.20
C ASP A 342 -16.26 -14.44 -3.41
N ARG A 343 -15.90 -13.33 -2.74
CA ARG A 343 -16.58 -12.01 -2.71
C ARG A 343 -17.93 -11.98 -1.99
N LYS A 344 -18.32 -13.05 -1.27
CA LYS A 344 -19.67 -13.14 -0.68
C LYS A 344 -19.80 -12.53 0.71
N VAL A 345 -18.74 -12.56 1.52
CA VAL A 345 -18.79 -12.07 2.89
C VAL A 345 -17.91 -10.84 3.02
N LYS A 346 -18.55 -9.70 3.27
CA LYS A 346 -17.90 -8.48 3.76
C LYS A 346 -17.62 -8.66 5.24
N LYS A 347 -16.34 -8.68 5.62
CA LYS A 347 -15.89 -8.80 7.02
C LYS A 347 -16.20 -7.51 7.77
N ASP A 348 -16.20 -7.53 9.09
CA ASP A 348 -16.58 -6.35 9.88
C ASP A 348 -15.65 -5.15 9.64
N ALA A 349 -14.36 -5.39 9.38
CA ALA A 349 -13.39 -4.35 9.00
C ALA A 349 -13.75 -3.61 7.68
N PHE A 350 -14.49 -4.24 6.75
CA PHE A 350 -15.02 -3.54 5.57
C PHE A 350 -15.92 -2.35 5.98
N TYR A 351 -16.78 -2.57 6.98
CA TYR A 351 -17.74 -1.56 7.42
C TYR A 351 -17.08 -0.45 8.25
N TYR A 352 -15.96 -0.74 8.92
CA TYR A 352 -15.13 0.31 9.53
C TYR A 352 -14.64 1.31 8.48
N TYR A 353 -14.07 0.82 7.38
CA TYR A 353 -13.63 1.70 6.29
C TYR A 353 -14.80 2.36 5.55
N LYS A 354 -15.90 1.64 5.35
CA LYS A 354 -17.14 2.23 4.79
C LYS A 354 -17.63 3.41 5.63
N ALA A 355 -17.49 3.35 6.96
CA ALA A 355 -17.84 4.45 7.84
C ALA A 355 -16.98 5.69 7.55
N TRP A 356 -15.69 5.49 7.29
CA TRP A 356 -14.74 6.57 7.00
C TRP A 356 -14.84 7.13 5.58
N TRP A 357 -15.04 6.29 4.58
CA TRP A 357 -14.81 6.65 3.19
C TRP A 357 -16.08 6.81 2.36
N SER A 358 -17.18 6.15 2.76
CA SER A 358 -18.43 6.22 2.01
C SER A 358 -19.33 7.36 2.50
N ASN A 359 -19.92 8.08 1.53
CA ASN A 359 -20.93 9.09 1.80
C ASN A 359 -22.36 8.50 1.89
N ALA A 360 -22.53 7.22 1.55
CA ALA A 360 -23.84 6.56 1.61
C ALA A 360 -24.24 6.27 3.07
N PRO A 361 -25.35 6.82 3.60
CA PRO A 361 -25.77 6.57 4.98
C PRO A 361 -25.95 5.07 5.26
N PHE A 362 -25.35 4.55 6.33
CA PHE A 362 -25.53 3.16 6.73
C PHE A 362 -25.29 2.97 8.24
N VAL A 363 -25.70 1.81 8.75
CA VAL A 363 -25.34 1.29 10.07
C VAL A 363 -25.03 -0.20 9.94
N HIS A 364 -24.04 -0.70 10.69
CA HIS A 364 -23.65 -2.12 10.70
C HIS A 364 -23.33 -2.58 12.10
N VAL A 365 -24.01 -3.63 12.58
CA VAL A 365 -23.71 -4.32 13.83
C VAL A 365 -22.62 -5.38 13.57
N ALA A 366 -21.46 -5.19 14.19
CA ALA A 366 -20.32 -6.09 14.09
C ALA A 366 -20.49 -7.34 14.99
N GLY A 367 -19.70 -8.38 14.72
CA GLY A 367 -19.72 -9.64 15.44
C GLY A 367 -20.94 -10.50 15.11
N ARG A 368 -21.52 -10.34 13.91
CA ARG A 368 -22.71 -11.09 13.47
C ARG A 368 -22.46 -12.59 13.30
N ARG A 369 -21.22 -12.96 12.99
CA ARG A 369 -20.76 -14.36 12.90
C ARG A 369 -20.38 -14.93 14.28
N TYR A 370 -20.06 -14.06 15.24
CA TYR A 370 -19.95 -14.39 16.66
C TYR A 370 -21.34 -14.53 17.32
N ALA A 371 -22.16 -15.39 16.74
CA ALA A 371 -23.58 -15.51 17.06
C ALA A 371 -23.83 -16.15 18.43
N ARG A 372 -22.97 -17.07 18.89
CA ARG A 372 -23.13 -17.75 20.18
C ARG A 372 -22.22 -17.13 21.23
N ARG A 373 -22.79 -16.43 22.22
CA ARG A 373 -22.02 -15.68 23.23
C ARG A 373 -22.26 -16.22 24.63
N CYS A 374 -21.18 -16.33 25.41
CA CYS A 374 -21.22 -16.80 26.79
C CYS A 374 -21.35 -15.62 27.75
N GLY A 375 -22.10 -15.79 28.84
CA GLY A 375 -22.32 -14.77 29.87
C GLY A 375 -23.67 -14.05 29.80
N GLU A 376 -23.99 -13.29 30.84
CA GLU A 376 -25.27 -12.54 30.96
C GLU A 376 -25.27 -11.24 30.17
N THR A 377 -24.08 -10.75 29.80
CA THR A 377 -23.91 -9.50 29.06
C THR A 377 -22.82 -9.67 28.01
N THR A 378 -22.89 -8.86 26.95
CA THR A 378 -21.85 -8.80 25.92
C THR A 378 -21.56 -7.37 25.49
N THR A 379 -20.46 -7.19 24.76
CA THR A 379 -20.12 -5.93 24.08
C THR A 379 -20.61 -5.99 22.64
N VAL A 380 -21.41 -5.01 22.22
CA VAL A 380 -21.87 -4.85 20.84
C VAL A 380 -21.17 -3.65 20.23
N LYS A 381 -20.45 -3.87 19.13
CA LYS A 381 -19.82 -2.81 18.34
C LYS A 381 -20.67 -2.51 17.11
N VAL A 382 -20.82 -1.23 16.78
CA VAL A 382 -21.55 -0.75 15.61
C VAL A 382 -20.66 0.20 14.81
N TYR A 383 -20.63 0.05 13.49
CA TYR A 383 -20.01 0.99 12.57
C TYR A 383 -21.07 1.78 11.80
N SER A 384 -20.87 3.09 11.68
CA SER A 384 -21.78 3.95 10.92
C SER A 384 -21.11 5.28 10.57
N ASN A 385 -21.42 5.83 9.39
CA ASN A 385 -21.05 7.22 9.07
C ASN A 385 -22.04 8.27 9.64
N GLN A 386 -23.12 7.84 10.30
CA GLN A 386 -24.09 8.72 10.95
C GLN A 386 -23.69 9.00 12.42
N PRO A 387 -24.03 10.18 12.95
CA PRO A 387 -23.53 10.62 14.26
C PRO A 387 -24.28 10.02 15.46
N ASN A 388 -25.52 9.55 15.27
CA ASN A 388 -26.38 9.10 16.37
C ASN A 388 -26.86 7.66 16.12
N ILE A 389 -26.57 6.77 17.07
CA ILE A 389 -26.93 5.35 17.00
C ILE A 389 -27.80 4.98 18.18
N THR A 390 -28.96 4.39 17.92
CA THR A 390 -29.83 3.80 18.94
C THR A 390 -29.78 2.28 18.82
N LEU A 391 -29.44 1.61 19.92
CA LEU A 391 -29.40 0.15 20.02
C LEU A 391 -30.66 -0.35 20.74
N ILE A 392 -31.38 -1.27 20.10
CA ILE A 392 -32.56 -1.95 20.64
C ILE A 392 -32.20 -3.42 20.88
N VAL A 393 -32.56 -3.93 22.05
CA VAL A 393 -32.37 -5.32 22.47
C VAL A 393 -33.74 -5.92 22.76
N ASN A 394 -34.13 -6.96 22.02
CA ASN A 394 -35.41 -7.65 22.19
C ASN A 394 -36.63 -6.70 22.19
N GLY A 395 -36.62 -5.72 21.28
CA GLY A 395 -37.69 -4.74 21.12
C GLY A 395 -37.69 -3.58 22.14
N THR A 396 -36.75 -3.56 23.09
CA THR A 396 -36.60 -2.47 24.06
C THR A 396 -35.35 -1.66 23.77
N GLU A 397 -35.44 -0.33 23.78
CA GLU A 397 -34.25 0.53 23.66
C GLU A 397 -33.29 0.23 24.82
N PHE A 398 -32.06 -0.13 24.47
CA PHE A 398 -30.98 -0.32 25.44
C PHE A 398 -30.27 1.00 25.71
N ALA A 399 -29.79 1.66 24.66
CA ALA A 399 -29.11 2.94 24.76
C ALA A 399 -29.03 3.66 23.41
N SER A 400 -28.89 4.97 23.47
CA SER A 400 -28.54 5.83 22.35
C SER A 400 -27.16 6.46 22.58
N LYS A 401 -26.30 6.50 21.55
CA LYS A 401 -24.96 7.11 21.61
C LYS A 401 -24.75 8.08 20.45
N THR A 402 -24.16 9.23 20.77
CA THR A 402 -23.61 10.16 19.78
C THR A 402 -22.09 9.95 19.70
N GLY A 403 -21.54 9.90 18.49
CA GLY A 403 -20.14 9.57 18.27
C GLY A 403 -19.72 9.70 16.81
N ASP A 404 -18.56 9.16 16.49
CA ASP A 404 -17.99 9.19 15.13
C ASP A 404 -17.44 7.82 14.75
N LYS A 405 -18.02 7.23 13.69
CA LYS A 405 -17.60 6.00 13.00
C LYS A 405 -17.74 4.70 13.78
N VAL A 406 -17.28 4.65 15.03
CA VAL A 406 -17.23 3.46 15.88
C VAL A 406 -18.03 3.69 17.16
N PHE A 407 -18.99 2.82 17.44
CA PHE A 407 -19.86 2.90 18.60
C PHE A 407 -19.80 1.59 19.37
N VAL A 408 -19.36 1.64 20.62
CA VAL A 408 -19.24 0.45 21.48
C VAL A 408 -20.30 0.51 22.57
N PHE A 409 -21.17 -0.48 22.64
CA PHE A 409 -22.19 -0.64 23.68
C PHE A 409 -21.74 -1.79 24.60
N GLU A 410 -21.35 -1.44 25.82
CA GLU A 410 -20.89 -2.40 26.84
C GLU A 410 -22.07 -2.87 27.69
N ASN A 411 -21.93 -4.05 28.30
CA ASN A 411 -22.91 -4.62 29.23
C ASN A 411 -24.31 -4.79 28.60
N VAL A 412 -24.39 -5.09 27.30
CA VAL A 412 -25.65 -5.35 26.60
C VAL A 412 -26.23 -6.67 27.15
N PRO A 413 -27.43 -6.67 27.75
CA PRO A 413 -27.97 -7.84 28.42
C PRO A 413 -28.38 -8.91 27.39
N LEU A 414 -28.07 -10.17 27.70
CA LEU A 414 -28.49 -11.34 26.94
C LEU A 414 -29.41 -12.23 27.78
N GLN A 415 -30.62 -12.44 27.27
CA GLN A 415 -31.56 -13.42 27.81
C GLN A 415 -31.17 -14.83 27.36
N ASP A 416 -31.64 -15.86 28.08
CA ASP A 416 -31.44 -17.24 27.67
C ASP A 416 -32.10 -17.50 26.30
N GLY A 417 -31.37 -18.15 25.39
CA GLY A 417 -31.81 -18.36 24.02
C GLY A 417 -31.43 -17.19 23.10
N GLU A 418 -32.29 -16.91 22.12
CA GLU A 418 -32.05 -15.92 21.06
C GLU A 418 -32.33 -14.49 21.54
N ASN A 419 -31.45 -13.56 21.15
CA ASN A 419 -31.54 -12.13 21.42
C ASN A 419 -31.43 -11.36 20.09
N ILE A 420 -32.44 -10.55 19.79
CA ILE A 420 -32.45 -9.72 18.59
C ILE A 420 -31.88 -8.35 18.94
N ILE A 421 -30.76 -8.02 18.30
CA ILE A 421 -30.06 -6.75 18.46
C ILE A 421 -30.25 -5.95 17.18
N VAL A 422 -30.84 -4.76 17.31
CA VAL A 422 -31.09 -3.86 16.17
C VAL A 422 -30.42 -2.53 16.42
N ALA A 423 -29.60 -2.08 15.47
CA ALA A 423 -29.04 -0.73 15.48
C ALA A 423 -29.79 0.15 14.47
N TYR A 424 -30.15 1.35 14.90
CA TYR A 424 -30.74 2.39 14.06
C TYR A 424 -29.81 3.60 13.97
N ALA A 425 -29.72 4.15 12.77
CA ALA A 425 -29.09 5.42 12.47
C ALA A 425 -30.01 6.21 11.53
N ASP A 426 -30.87 7.04 12.12
CA ASP A 426 -32.04 7.63 11.44
C ASP A 426 -32.87 6.56 10.70
N ALA A 427 -32.91 6.61 9.35
CA ALA A 427 -33.64 5.65 8.52
C ALA A 427 -32.84 4.36 8.26
N ALA A 428 -31.52 4.35 8.48
CA ALA A 428 -30.70 3.16 8.31
C ALA A 428 -30.90 2.20 9.49
N ARG A 429 -30.95 0.91 9.19
CA ARG A 429 -31.21 -0.16 10.16
C ARG A 429 -30.36 -1.38 9.82
N ASP A 430 -29.79 -2.00 10.85
CA ASP A 430 -29.15 -3.32 10.75
C ASP A 430 -29.51 -4.17 11.96
N GLU A 431 -29.57 -5.49 11.77
CA GLU A 431 -30.09 -6.44 12.74
C GLU A 431 -29.22 -7.69 12.78
N VAL A 432 -28.97 -8.19 13.99
CA VAL A 432 -28.29 -9.46 14.23
C VAL A 432 -29.03 -10.25 15.32
N ALA A 433 -28.99 -11.58 15.20
CA ALA A 433 -29.48 -12.50 16.22
C ALA A 433 -28.28 -13.12 16.96
N LEU A 434 -28.25 -12.95 18.28
CA LEU A 434 -27.23 -13.52 19.17
C LEU A 434 -27.87 -14.54 20.10
N THR A 435 -27.30 -15.73 20.21
CA THR A 435 -27.74 -16.77 21.13
C THR A 435 -26.87 -16.79 22.38
N ARG A 436 -27.47 -16.64 23.55
CA ARG A 436 -26.77 -16.84 24.82
C ARG A 436 -26.53 -18.34 25.04
N VAL A 437 -25.28 -18.69 25.36
CA VAL A 437 -24.88 -20.05 25.71
C VAL A 437 -24.27 -20.08 27.12
N ALA A 438 -24.38 -21.23 27.78
CA ALA A 438 -23.88 -21.41 29.15
C ALA A 438 -22.34 -21.49 29.22
N GLU A 439 -21.72 -22.01 28.16
CA GLU A 439 -20.27 -22.19 28.04
C GLU A 439 -19.77 -21.60 26.71
N PRO A 440 -18.53 -21.09 26.64
CA PRO A 440 -17.96 -20.58 25.40
C PRO A 440 -17.96 -21.62 24.27
N GLU A 441 -18.34 -21.18 23.06
CA GLU A 441 -18.30 -22.05 21.88
C GLU A 441 -16.86 -22.33 21.46
N ARG A 442 -16.49 -23.61 21.45
CA ARG A 442 -15.11 -24.04 21.21
C ARG A 442 -14.71 -23.86 19.75
N SER A 443 -15.64 -23.99 18.81
CA SER A 443 -15.35 -23.86 17.38
C SER A 443 -14.89 -22.45 16.96
N TYR A 444 -15.16 -21.43 17.78
CA TYR A 444 -14.68 -20.06 17.55
C TYR A 444 -13.24 -19.83 17.97
N ILE A 445 -12.64 -20.77 18.71
CA ILE A 445 -11.36 -20.55 19.37
C ILE A 445 -10.27 -21.31 18.65
N TYR A 446 -9.34 -20.56 18.07
CA TYR A 446 -8.03 -21.07 17.68
C TYR A 446 -7.08 -21.05 18.89
N ASP A 447 -6.44 -22.18 19.14
CA ASP A 447 -5.37 -22.27 20.14
C ASP A 447 -4.07 -21.83 19.49
N ASN A 448 -3.73 -20.56 19.66
CA ASN A 448 -2.43 -20.07 19.23
C ASN A 448 -1.33 -20.82 20.01
N PRO A 449 -0.43 -21.56 19.33
CA PRO A 449 0.65 -22.28 19.98
C PRO A 449 1.66 -21.32 20.67
N ASN A 450 1.71 -20.06 20.25
CA ASN A 450 2.64 -19.03 20.73
C ASN A 450 1.89 -17.77 21.22
N PRO A 451 1.10 -17.84 22.31
CA PRO A 451 0.31 -16.71 22.79
C PRO A 451 1.20 -15.56 23.28
N GLY A 452 0.82 -14.32 22.94
CA GLY A 452 1.54 -13.10 23.35
C GLY A 452 2.71 -12.71 22.45
N PHE A 453 3.02 -13.52 21.44
CA PHE A 453 3.95 -13.17 20.36
C PHE A 453 3.18 -12.77 19.10
N ASN A 454 3.81 -11.93 18.28
CA ASN A 454 3.29 -11.62 16.95
C ASN A 454 3.33 -12.87 16.05
N VAL A 455 2.52 -12.86 14.99
CA VAL A 455 2.48 -13.95 14.03
C VAL A 455 3.84 -14.03 13.32
N GLU A 456 4.36 -15.24 13.11
CA GLU A 456 5.60 -15.42 12.36
C GLU A 456 5.44 -14.87 10.94
N ASN A 457 6.42 -14.07 10.51
CA ASN A 457 6.46 -13.59 9.14
C ASN A 457 7.05 -14.69 8.24
N TRP A 458 6.26 -15.13 7.27
CA TRP A 458 6.62 -16.19 6.33
C TRP A 458 7.74 -15.79 5.34
N PHE A 459 8.09 -14.51 5.30
CA PHE A 459 9.16 -13.95 4.46
C PHE A 459 10.50 -13.81 5.18
N THR A 460 10.58 -14.07 6.48
CA THR A 460 11.85 -13.97 7.20
C THR A 460 12.46 -15.33 7.39
N LEU A 461 13.32 -15.75 6.45
CA LEU A 461 14.41 -16.69 6.72
C LEU A 461 15.63 -16.38 5.82
N GLU A 462 16.78 -16.33 6.50
CA GLU A 462 18.17 -16.42 6.04
C GLU A 462 18.88 -15.12 5.58
N ASN A 463 19.61 -14.55 6.56
CA ASN A 463 20.92 -13.89 6.48
C ASN A 463 21.27 -13.09 5.20
N GLY A 464 21.42 -11.77 5.34
CA GLY A 464 22.06 -10.94 4.32
C GLY A 464 22.55 -9.56 4.79
N GLU A 465 21.78 -8.85 5.63
CA GLU A 465 22.13 -7.46 6.00
C GLU A 465 22.98 -7.29 7.26
N GLU A 466 22.76 -8.11 8.30
CA GLU A 466 23.54 -7.99 9.55
C GLU A 466 25.05 -8.20 9.33
N GLU A 467 25.46 -8.86 8.25
CA GLU A 467 26.88 -8.99 7.86
C GLU A 467 27.43 -7.80 7.05
N LEU A 468 26.58 -7.10 6.27
CA LEU A 468 27.04 -6.05 5.36
C LEU A 468 27.06 -4.65 5.99
N PHE A 469 26.12 -4.32 6.88
CA PHE A 469 26.06 -3.00 7.53
C PHE A 469 25.79 -3.12 9.05
N PRO A 470 26.75 -3.68 9.82
CA PRO A 470 26.56 -3.89 11.25
C PRO A 470 26.28 -2.58 11.98
N GLU A 471 25.30 -2.56 12.89
CA GLU A 471 24.95 -1.33 13.63
C GLU A 471 26.09 -0.82 14.53
N ASP A 472 26.92 -1.73 15.03
CA ASP A 472 28.05 -1.44 15.91
C ASP A 472 29.35 -1.15 15.14
N ARG A 473 29.33 -1.14 13.81
CA ARG A 473 30.49 -0.92 12.95
C ARG A 473 30.27 0.21 11.96
N PHE A 474 31.35 0.85 11.54
CA PHE A 474 31.30 1.81 10.44
C PHE A 474 31.06 1.09 9.11
N SER A 475 30.42 1.76 8.17
CA SER A 475 30.11 1.24 6.84
C SER A 475 30.05 2.38 5.82
N ILE A 476 29.93 2.05 4.54
CA ILE A 476 29.73 3.06 3.50
C ILE A 476 28.38 3.78 3.62
N MET A 477 27.46 3.28 4.45
CA MET A 477 26.16 3.91 4.72
C MET A 477 26.23 5.03 5.76
N ASP A 478 27.33 5.14 6.51
CA ASP A 478 27.50 6.20 7.51
C ASP A 478 27.72 7.58 6.88
N GLU A 479 27.22 8.61 7.55
CA GLU A 479 27.37 10.00 7.12
C GLU A 479 28.84 10.44 7.13
N MET A 480 29.24 11.27 6.17
CA MET A 480 30.60 11.81 6.12
C MET A 480 31.00 12.58 7.38
N GLY A 481 30.03 13.18 8.08
CA GLY A 481 30.27 13.82 9.37
C GLY A 481 30.73 12.82 10.44
N ASP A 482 30.05 11.68 10.53
CA ASP A 482 30.35 10.64 11.52
C ASP A 482 31.65 9.91 11.17
N LEU A 483 31.86 9.58 9.89
CA LEU A 483 33.11 8.98 9.40
C LEU A 483 34.31 9.89 9.64
N LYS A 484 34.13 11.22 9.52
CA LYS A 484 35.18 12.21 9.81
C LYS A 484 35.43 12.40 11.30
N ALA A 485 34.40 12.24 12.13
CA ALA A 485 34.52 12.33 13.58
C ALA A 485 35.26 11.10 14.17
N ALA A 486 35.33 10.00 13.44
CA ALA A 486 36.05 8.78 13.82
C ALA A 486 37.46 8.73 13.17
N PRO A 487 38.55 8.92 13.93
CA PRO A 487 39.90 9.01 13.36
C PRO A 487 40.33 7.78 12.55
N GLU A 488 39.96 6.58 13.01
CA GLU A 488 40.30 5.32 12.34
C GLU A 488 39.55 5.14 11.02
N ALA A 489 38.25 5.45 11.00
CA ALA A 489 37.45 5.42 9.78
C ALA A 489 37.93 6.49 8.79
N TRP A 490 38.21 7.70 9.26
CA TRP A 490 38.68 8.79 8.39
C TRP A 490 40.05 8.50 7.77
N ALA A 491 40.99 7.95 8.54
CA ALA A 491 42.30 7.56 8.03
C ALA A 491 42.21 6.47 6.94
N LEU A 492 41.28 5.51 7.11
CA LEU A 492 40.98 4.52 6.07
C LEU A 492 40.48 5.19 4.78
N LEU A 493 39.58 6.16 4.89
CA LEU A 493 39.05 6.88 3.73
C LEU A 493 40.09 7.78 3.06
N GLU A 494 40.99 8.42 3.82
CA GLU A 494 42.11 9.19 3.27
C GLU A 494 43.06 8.32 2.45
N LYS A 495 43.19 7.05 2.82
CA LYS A 495 44.01 6.07 2.10
C LYS A 495 43.31 5.49 0.88
N GLU A 496 42.07 5.03 1.04
CA GLU A 496 41.38 4.24 0.02
C GLU A 496 40.62 5.12 -1.00
N VAL A 497 40.12 6.28 -0.56
CA VAL A 497 39.37 7.23 -1.41
C VAL A 497 39.85 8.69 -1.25
N PRO A 498 41.15 8.99 -1.44
CA PRO A 498 41.73 10.33 -1.29
C PRO A 498 41.06 11.42 -2.14
N GLN A 499 40.47 11.04 -3.28
CA GLN A 499 39.70 11.92 -4.15
C GLN A 499 38.40 12.42 -3.51
N ILE A 500 37.82 11.67 -2.56
CA ILE A 500 36.62 12.06 -1.81
C ILE A 500 37.03 12.89 -0.58
N THR A 501 37.99 12.40 0.20
CA THR A 501 38.44 13.07 1.44
C THR A 501 39.20 14.36 1.18
N GLY A 502 39.88 14.46 0.03
CA GLY A 502 40.58 15.66 -0.42
C GLY A 502 39.72 16.68 -1.19
N ASP A 503 38.47 16.37 -1.56
CA ASP A 503 37.59 17.34 -2.23
C ASP A 503 37.06 18.38 -1.22
N PRO A 504 37.32 19.70 -1.40
CA PRO A 504 36.82 20.74 -0.51
C PRO A 504 35.28 20.79 -0.37
N ARG A 505 34.54 20.15 -1.28
CA ARG A 505 33.07 20.03 -1.26
C ARG A 505 32.58 18.89 -0.37
N SER A 506 33.35 17.82 -0.16
CA SER A 506 32.94 16.71 0.70
C SER A 506 32.80 17.17 2.16
N GLY A 507 33.69 18.07 2.61
CA GLY A 507 33.59 18.74 3.91
C GLY A 507 32.38 19.68 4.08
N LYS A 508 31.64 19.99 3.01
CA LYS A 508 30.42 20.81 3.03
C LYS A 508 29.13 19.98 3.03
N MET A 509 29.22 18.66 2.97
CA MET A 509 28.08 17.73 2.92
C MET A 509 28.14 16.72 4.07
N PRO A 510 28.11 17.17 5.34
CA PRO A 510 28.32 16.28 6.49
C PRO A 510 27.22 15.22 6.63
N ARG A 511 25.99 15.51 6.17
CA ARG A 511 24.82 14.62 6.27
C ARG A 511 24.62 13.70 5.06
N MET A 512 25.67 13.47 4.28
CA MET A 512 25.62 12.60 3.11
C MET A 512 26.39 11.33 3.42
N SER A 513 25.81 10.16 3.16
CA SER A 513 26.53 8.90 3.31
C SER A 513 27.70 8.82 2.33
N LEU A 514 28.77 8.12 2.72
CA LEU A 514 29.92 7.89 1.84
C LEU A 514 29.48 7.24 0.51
N LEU A 515 28.55 6.28 0.58
CA LEU A 515 28.03 5.60 -0.60
C LEU A 515 27.33 6.56 -1.56
N ARG A 516 26.57 7.51 -1.05
CA ARG A 516 25.90 8.53 -1.87
C ARG A 516 26.89 9.43 -2.59
N ILE A 517 28.05 9.69 -1.99
CA ILE A 517 29.13 10.43 -2.65
C ILE A 517 29.79 9.58 -3.74
N ILE A 518 30.10 8.32 -3.45
CA ILE A 518 30.66 7.36 -4.42
C ILE A 518 29.75 7.23 -5.65
N ASN A 519 28.44 7.11 -5.45
CA ASN A 519 27.47 6.97 -6.54
C ASN A 519 27.31 8.26 -7.39
N ARG A 520 27.56 9.45 -6.84
CA ARG A 520 27.52 10.72 -7.59
C ARG A 520 28.72 10.96 -8.50
N ILE A 521 29.82 10.27 -8.26
CA ILE A 521 31.02 10.27 -9.10
C ILE A 521 31.16 8.93 -9.85
N SER A 522 30.01 8.30 -10.13
CA SER A 522 29.91 7.01 -10.81
C SER A 522 30.71 7.01 -12.12
N GLY A 523 31.54 5.99 -12.27
CA GLY A 523 32.54 5.86 -13.34
C GLY A 523 34.00 5.84 -12.84
N GLN A 524 34.27 6.16 -11.57
CA GLN A 524 35.64 6.11 -11.00
C GLN A 524 35.93 4.90 -10.12
N PHE A 525 34.93 4.13 -9.72
CA PHE A 525 35.07 3.01 -8.79
C PHE A 525 34.37 1.77 -9.32
N GLU A 526 35.10 0.66 -9.37
CA GLU A 526 34.55 -0.67 -9.62
C GLU A 526 33.77 -1.17 -8.41
N GLU A 527 32.77 -2.01 -8.64
CA GLU A 527 31.88 -2.51 -7.58
C GLU A 527 32.62 -3.33 -6.51
N GLU A 528 33.56 -4.19 -6.94
CA GLU A 528 34.42 -4.95 -6.04
C GLU A 528 35.24 -4.06 -5.11
N PHE A 529 35.69 -2.90 -5.61
CA PHE A 529 36.38 -1.92 -4.78
C PHE A 529 35.45 -1.33 -3.71
N VAL A 530 34.19 -1.02 -4.04
CA VAL A 530 33.23 -0.46 -3.07
C VAL A 530 32.82 -1.51 -2.02
N LYS A 531 32.63 -2.76 -2.45
CA LYS A 531 32.38 -3.91 -1.54
C LYS A 531 33.55 -4.11 -0.57
N GLU A 532 34.78 -4.05 -1.08
CA GLU A 532 35.99 -4.15 -0.25
C GLU A 532 36.16 -2.95 0.70
N LEU A 533 35.86 -1.73 0.26
CA LEU A 533 35.89 -0.54 1.10
C LEU A 533 34.90 -0.67 2.27
N ASN A 534 33.68 -1.17 2.00
CA ASN A 534 32.69 -1.42 3.04
C ASN A 534 33.18 -2.48 4.03
N ARG A 535 33.76 -3.58 3.54
CA ARG A 535 34.32 -4.63 4.39
C ARG A 535 35.40 -4.10 5.33
N LYS A 536 36.29 -3.24 4.85
CA LYS A 536 37.31 -2.57 5.67
C LYS A 536 36.72 -1.61 6.70
N LEU A 537 35.64 -0.90 6.37
CA LEU A 537 34.93 -0.05 7.33
C LEU A 537 34.25 -0.88 8.42
N ASN A 538 33.67 -2.03 8.06
CA ASN A 538 32.99 -2.93 9.00
C ASN A 538 33.95 -3.49 10.07
N GLU A 539 35.27 -3.46 9.84
CA GLU A 539 36.26 -3.83 10.86
C GLU A 539 36.39 -2.78 11.98
N ILE A 540 35.87 -1.57 11.77
CA ILE A 540 36.01 -0.42 12.69
C ILE A 540 34.75 -0.28 13.54
N SER A 541 34.88 -0.37 14.86
CA SER A 541 33.76 -0.23 15.80
C SER A 541 33.28 1.22 15.97
N LYS A 542 31.97 1.40 15.99
CA LYS A 542 31.32 2.62 16.49
C LYS A 542 31.40 2.60 18.01
N GLN A 543 32.07 3.57 18.61
CA GLN A 543 32.00 3.75 20.06
C GLN A 543 30.55 4.09 20.43
N LYS A 544 29.92 3.31 21.32
CA LYS A 544 28.65 3.70 21.93
C LYS A 544 28.87 5.08 22.56
N LYS A 545 28.07 6.08 22.15
CA LYS A 545 27.92 7.30 22.95
C LYS A 545 27.43 6.83 24.31
N GLU A 546 28.29 6.86 25.32
CA GLU A 546 27.84 6.81 26.70
C GLU A 546 26.87 8.00 26.85
N GLU A 547 25.58 7.69 27.04
CA GLU A 547 24.61 8.68 27.46
C GLU A 547 25.10 9.24 28.79
N ALA A 548 25.67 10.45 28.75
CA ALA A 548 25.97 11.20 29.95
C ALA A 548 24.65 11.46 30.67
N GLN A 549 24.61 11.02 31.93
CA GLN A 549 23.50 11.05 32.91
C GLN A 549 22.57 12.25 32.86
#